data_AF-A0A8E6BA69-F1
#
_entry.id   AF-A0A8E6BA69-F1
#
_cell.length_a   1.000
_cell.length_b   1.000
_cell.length_c   1.000
_cell.angle_alpha   90.00
_cell.angle_beta   90.00
_cell.angle_gamma   90.00
#
_symmetry.space_group_name_H-M   'P 1'
#
loop_
_entity.id
_entity.type
_entity.pdbx_description
1 polymer ?
#
loop_
_entity_poly.entity_id
_entity_poly.type
_entity_poly.pdbx_seq_one_letter_code
_entity_poly.pdbx_strand_id
1 'polypeptide(L)'
;MADERLATREIDWLKTFPWLRLFRTFLVALDPFKLIVAAVGILTTALAWLIISLFFNNFFFVAKPKLTDFDPKSYQKDGVTDEEAIKKRNDDYSRRLNSWKLQYKLAGSTAIEEYETVDGVKHTIKGGKYRIMPWFEDRGPNPVSMLKNTVTGSPNERNETIGRFLQGQVFVLVEPLLKFLTPVSYLFDAQANTWTRLYLVVLLLVELAIWAFFGGIITRMAISTLAGKETGGLRGAIDFVRKHYISYVSSPVVPIAGLFAIVIGCMVFGLFHLIPGIGDILIDGLGWLIPLGAGFIMALIVLGLVGYPLMYTTLSAEGSDTFDALSRSYNYVYESPWSYLWYSIISILYGAVLVFFVVVVTSLTVYLANWGVSQTILTQTTNREPQYLYTYAPTSFGWRQLLLEGTPLETYNDVYVHKTAAEEYLKEYTWYNIAGAGMVSFWLTAVFMLMLGFSYSYFWTASSMIYLLMRKKVDETEIDEIHIDDADFEPQGAKVPPPSPTPAPEAVNSAPVVQMVDPPTLRAVPPSDIKPIDPPPTSSTDPKPSV
;
A
#
# COMPACT_ATOMS: atom_id res chain seq x y z
N MET A 1 -38.81 -36.68 26.85
CA MET A 1 -38.12 -35.38 26.99
C MET A 1 -36.60 -35.55 26.88
N ALA A 2 -36.12 -36.18 25.80
CA ALA A 2 -34.69 -36.38 25.54
C ALA A 2 -34.23 -35.74 24.22
N ASP A 3 -35.14 -35.15 23.45
CA ASP A 3 -34.84 -34.57 22.13
C ASP A 3 -34.41 -33.09 22.17
N GLU A 4 -34.36 -32.46 23.33
CA GLU A 4 -33.97 -31.04 23.47
C GLU A 4 -32.47 -30.82 23.72
N ARG A 5 -31.65 -31.89 23.81
CA ARG A 5 -30.22 -31.78 24.13
C ARG A 5 -29.26 -31.79 22.94
N LEU A 6 -29.76 -31.82 21.70
CA LEU A 6 -28.93 -31.89 20.49
C LEU A 6 -29.26 -30.80 19.46
N ALA A 7 -29.65 -29.61 19.91
CA ALA A 7 -29.39 -28.42 19.10
C ALA A 7 -27.87 -28.24 19.07
N THR A 8 -27.23 -28.71 18.00
CA THR A 8 -25.82 -28.42 17.72
C THR A 8 -25.63 -26.92 17.87
N ARG A 9 -24.97 -26.51 18.95
CA ARG A 9 -24.62 -25.12 19.21
C ARG A 9 -23.69 -24.72 18.08
N GLU A 10 -24.22 -24.15 17.00
CA GLU A 10 -23.42 -23.68 15.87
C GLU A 10 -22.37 -22.75 16.45
N ILE A 11 -21.12 -23.19 16.41
CA ILE A 11 -19.99 -22.41 16.90
C ILE A 11 -19.85 -21.26 15.91
N ASP A 12 -20.26 -20.07 16.32
CA ASP A 12 -19.97 -18.85 15.57
C ASP A 12 -18.46 -18.60 15.66
N TRP A 13 -17.72 -19.17 14.70
CA TRP A 13 -16.27 -19.07 14.62
C TRP A 13 -15.78 -17.61 14.58
N LEU A 14 -16.59 -16.67 14.09
CA LEU A 14 -16.25 -15.25 14.04
C LEU A 14 -16.39 -14.55 15.42
N LYS A 15 -17.19 -15.11 16.33
CA LYS A 15 -17.23 -14.70 17.74
C LYS A 15 -16.09 -15.34 18.53
N THR A 16 -15.82 -16.63 18.28
CA THR A 16 -14.75 -17.38 18.98
C THR A 16 -13.35 -16.91 18.57
N PHE A 17 -13.14 -16.64 17.28
CA PHE A 17 -11.86 -16.21 16.71
C PHE A 17 -12.05 -14.92 15.89
N PRO A 18 -12.04 -13.75 16.55
CA PRO A 18 -12.28 -12.47 15.88
C PRO A 18 -11.32 -12.18 14.73
N TRP A 19 -10.08 -12.70 14.80
CA TRP A 19 -9.06 -12.55 13.76
C TRP A 19 -9.47 -13.15 12.41
N LEU A 20 -10.41 -14.11 12.36
CA LEU A 20 -10.95 -14.64 11.10
C LEU A 20 -11.62 -13.56 10.24
N ARG A 21 -12.07 -12.46 10.85
CA ARG A 21 -12.63 -11.30 10.11
C ARG A 21 -11.58 -10.62 9.22
N LEU A 22 -10.28 -10.76 9.52
CA LEU A 22 -9.21 -10.24 8.67
C LEU A 22 -9.23 -10.84 7.26
N PHE A 23 -9.73 -12.05 7.08
CA PHE A 23 -9.84 -12.65 5.73
C PHE A 23 -10.84 -11.94 4.82
N ARG A 24 -11.84 -11.23 5.39
CA ARG A 24 -12.78 -10.43 4.59
C ARG A 24 -12.13 -9.21 3.94
N THR A 25 -10.99 -8.75 4.47
CA THR A 25 -10.31 -7.54 3.98
C THR A 25 -9.80 -7.68 2.54
N PHE A 26 -9.55 -8.90 2.05
CA PHE A 26 -9.10 -9.14 0.69
C PHE A 26 -10.08 -8.60 -0.36
N LEU A 27 -11.35 -9.04 -0.29
CA LEU A 27 -12.37 -8.63 -1.26
C LEU A 27 -12.67 -7.13 -1.14
N VAL A 28 -12.64 -6.60 0.09
CA VAL A 28 -12.88 -5.17 0.33
C VAL A 28 -11.74 -4.31 -0.25
N ALA A 29 -10.50 -4.80 -0.19
CA ALA A 29 -9.32 -4.11 -0.72
C ALA A 29 -9.22 -4.17 -2.27
N LEU A 30 -9.86 -5.15 -2.91
CA LEU A 30 -9.92 -5.28 -4.38
C LEU A 30 -10.92 -4.33 -5.06
N ASP A 31 -11.61 -3.50 -4.30
CA ASP A 31 -12.47 -2.45 -4.82
C ASP A 31 -11.72 -1.55 -5.82
N PRO A 32 -12.19 -1.43 -7.08
CA PRO A 32 -11.46 -0.72 -8.13
C PRO A 32 -11.23 0.75 -7.81
N PHE A 33 -12.15 1.41 -7.09
CA PHE A 33 -11.97 2.79 -6.68
C PHE A 33 -10.87 2.91 -5.63
N LYS A 34 -10.81 2.00 -4.65
CA LYS A 34 -9.71 1.98 -3.66
C LYS A 34 -8.35 1.75 -4.34
N LEU A 35 -8.29 0.85 -5.32
CA LEU A 35 -7.06 0.59 -6.10
C LEU A 35 -6.60 1.84 -6.86
N ILE A 36 -7.52 2.54 -7.53
CA ILE A 36 -7.21 3.78 -8.26
C ILE A 36 -6.77 4.88 -7.28
N VAL A 37 -7.49 5.09 -6.17
CA VAL A 37 -7.14 6.08 -5.13
C VAL A 37 -5.74 5.79 -4.57
N ALA A 38 -5.43 4.52 -4.27
CA ALA A 38 -4.11 4.11 -3.82
C ALA A 38 -3.04 4.37 -4.88
N ALA A 39 -3.27 3.98 -6.14
CA ALA A 39 -2.33 4.19 -7.24
C ALA A 39 -2.03 5.69 -7.47
N VAL A 40 -3.07 6.54 -7.43
CA VAL A 40 -2.92 7.99 -7.53
C VAL A 40 -2.16 8.56 -6.32
N GLY A 41 -2.43 8.07 -5.11
CA GLY A 41 -1.69 8.46 -3.91
C GLY A 41 -0.19 8.11 -3.98
N ILE A 42 0.15 6.92 -4.47
CA ILE A 42 1.53 6.49 -4.70
C ILE A 42 2.22 7.39 -5.74
N LEU A 43 1.56 7.66 -6.87
CA LEU A 43 2.10 8.53 -7.91
C LEU A 43 2.30 9.97 -7.40
N THR A 44 1.31 10.50 -6.67
CA THR A 44 1.37 11.84 -6.08
C THR A 44 2.53 11.95 -5.09
N THR A 45 2.74 10.91 -4.27
CA THR A 45 3.89 10.83 -3.34
C THR A 45 5.22 10.86 -4.11
N ALA A 46 5.36 10.02 -5.14
CA ALA A 46 6.60 9.96 -5.93
C ALA A 46 6.90 11.29 -6.65
N LEU A 47 5.88 11.94 -7.23
CA LEU A 47 6.04 13.24 -7.87
C LEU A 47 6.40 14.34 -6.86
N ALA A 48 5.74 14.37 -5.71
CA ALA A 48 6.05 15.32 -4.65
C ALA A 48 7.49 15.16 -4.17
N TRP A 49 7.91 13.92 -3.88
CA TRP A 49 9.27 13.61 -3.48
C TRP A 49 10.30 13.96 -4.55
N LEU A 50 10.01 13.71 -5.83
CA LEU A 50 10.86 14.13 -6.94
C LEU A 50 11.03 15.65 -6.96
N ILE A 51 9.93 16.41 -6.90
CA ILE A 51 9.95 17.88 -6.94
C ILE A 51 10.76 18.43 -5.76
N ILE A 52 10.51 17.93 -4.54
CA ILE A 52 11.24 18.34 -3.33
C ILE A 52 12.73 17.98 -3.47
N SER A 53 13.05 16.77 -3.96
CA SER A 53 14.43 16.33 -4.19
C SER A 53 15.17 17.19 -5.22
N LEU A 54 14.49 17.60 -6.29
CA LEU A 54 15.06 18.48 -7.31
C LEU A 54 15.31 19.89 -6.76
N PHE A 55 14.33 20.44 -6.04
CA PHE A 55 14.44 21.73 -5.38
C PHE A 55 15.60 21.74 -4.38
N PHE A 56 15.63 20.80 -3.43
CA PHE A 56 16.70 20.76 -2.43
C PHE A 56 18.07 20.51 -3.03
N ASN A 57 18.15 19.69 -4.08
CA ASN A 57 19.41 19.44 -4.75
C ASN A 57 19.92 20.64 -5.57
N ASN A 58 19.04 21.54 -6.00
CA ASN A 58 19.45 22.71 -6.76
C ASN A 58 19.87 23.88 -5.84
N PHE A 59 19.22 24.02 -4.68
CA PHE A 59 19.40 25.17 -3.80
C PHE A 59 20.23 24.89 -2.54
N PHE A 60 20.24 23.66 -2.04
CA PHE A 60 20.83 23.30 -0.74
C PHE A 60 21.78 22.10 -0.81
N PHE A 61 22.15 21.67 -2.02
CA PHE A 61 23.09 20.56 -2.20
C PHE A 61 24.51 20.98 -1.88
N VAL A 62 25.12 20.28 -0.93
CA VAL A 62 26.53 20.50 -0.62
C VAL A 62 27.35 19.97 -1.78
N ALA A 63 28.27 20.78 -2.31
CA ALA A 63 29.19 20.32 -3.33
C ALA A 63 30.04 19.15 -2.80
N LYS A 64 30.31 18.18 -3.67
CA LYS A 64 31.15 17.03 -3.34
C LYS A 64 32.53 17.51 -2.86
N PRO A 65 32.93 17.19 -1.61
CA PRO A 65 34.22 17.59 -1.09
C PRO A 65 35.34 16.84 -1.80
N LYS A 66 36.41 17.53 -2.17
CA LYS A 66 37.67 16.89 -2.62
C LYS A 66 38.72 17.04 -1.55
N LEU A 67 39.57 16.04 -1.36
CA LEU A 67 40.63 16.10 -0.36
C LEU A 67 41.57 17.31 -0.58
N THR A 68 41.74 17.73 -1.84
CA THR A 68 42.51 18.93 -2.23
C THR A 68 41.96 20.24 -1.68
N ASP A 69 40.67 20.29 -1.34
CA ASP A 69 40.02 21.49 -0.81
C ASP A 69 40.38 21.73 0.67
N PHE A 70 41.08 20.78 1.31
CA PHE A 70 41.41 20.79 2.72
C PHE A 70 42.92 20.95 2.90
N ASP A 71 43.37 22.21 3.04
CA ASP A 71 44.79 22.49 3.31
C ASP A 71 45.14 22.13 4.77
N PRO A 72 46.12 21.25 5.03
CA PRO A 72 46.62 20.95 6.38
C PRO A 72 46.93 22.21 7.21
N LYS A 73 47.42 23.28 6.58
CA LYS A 73 47.80 24.52 7.28
C LYS A 73 46.61 25.22 7.92
N SER A 74 45.40 25.06 7.38
CA SER A 74 44.18 25.62 7.99
C SER A 74 43.82 24.98 9.33
N TYR A 75 44.41 23.82 9.65
CA TYR A 75 44.18 23.08 10.89
C TYR A 75 45.35 23.22 11.89
N GLN A 76 46.47 23.84 11.50
CA GLN A 76 47.55 24.23 12.41
C GLN A 76 47.12 25.48 13.19
N LYS A 77 46.69 25.28 14.45
CA LYS A 77 46.50 26.35 15.43
C LYS A 77 47.64 26.34 16.44
N ASP A 78 47.86 27.44 17.15
CA ASP A 78 48.94 27.58 18.13
C ASP A 78 48.99 26.37 19.09
N GLY A 79 50.13 25.65 19.09
CA GLY A 79 50.38 24.49 19.95
C GLY A 79 49.92 23.12 19.42
N VAL A 80 49.37 23.02 18.20
CA VAL A 80 48.96 21.74 17.58
C VAL A 80 50.11 21.18 16.73
N THR A 81 50.44 19.89 16.88
CA THR A 81 51.48 19.23 16.06
C THR A 81 51.02 19.00 14.62
N ASP A 82 51.96 18.83 13.69
CA ASP A 82 51.65 18.57 12.27
C ASP A 82 50.81 17.29 12.09
N GLU A 83 51.07 16.26 12.88
CA GLU A 83 50.30 15.00 12.86
C GLU A 83 48.85 15.22 13.33
N GLU A 84 48.64 16.01 14.38
CA GLU A 84 47.30 16.34 14.88
C GLU A 84 46.52 17.21 13.88
N ALA A 85 47.19 18.13 13.19
CA ALA A 85 46.59 18.95 12.16
C ALA A 85 46.13 18.09 10.96
N ILE A 86 46.97 17.14 10.52
CA ILE A 86 46.61 16.17 9.46
C ILE A 86 45.43 15.29 9.88
N LYS A 87 45.41 14.82 11.13
CA LYS A 87 44.30 14.05 11.67
C LYS A 87 42.99 14.84 11.66
N LYS A 88 43.00 16.07 12.19
CA LYS A 88 41.82 16.97 12.18
C LYS A 88 41.32 17.26 10.77
N ARG A 89 42.24 17.47 9.82
CA ARG A 89 41.91 17.63 8.39
C ARG A 89 41.19 16.39 7.85
N ASN A 90 41.75 15.20 8.07
CA ASN A 90 41.18 13.93 7.60
C ASN A 90 39.79 13.65 8.21
N ASP A 91 39.62 13.98 9.49
CA ASP A 91 38.36 13.84 10.20
C ASP A 91 37.30 14.80 9.64
N ASP A 92 37.65 16.06 9.35
CA ASP A 92 36.73 17.04 8.75
C ASP A 92 36.36 16.66 7.31
N TYR A 93 37.34 16.22 6.50
CA TYR A 93 37.08 15.70 5.16
C TYR A 93 36.10 14.51 5.21
N SER A 94 36.38 13.52 6.07
CA SER A 94 35.54 12.32 6.20
C SER A 94 34.14 12.66 6.68
N ARG A 95 34.00 13.62 7.60
CA ARG A 95 32.70 14.11 8.07
C ARG A 95 31.89 14.72 6.94
N ARG A 96 32.48 15.65 6.18
CA ARG A 96 31.81 16.29 5.04
C ARG A 96 31.51 15.32 3.92
N LEU A 97 32.41 14.38 3.64
CA LEU A 97 32.20 13.32 2.66
C LEU A 97 31.02 12.44 3.06
N ASN A 98 30.91 12.03 4.32
CA ASN A 98 29.80 11.22 4.81
C ASN A 98 28.47 11.98 4.75
N SER A 99 28.43 13.25 5.15
CA SER A 99 27.23 14.08 5.00
C SER A 99 26.82 14.25 3.52
N TRP A 100 27.79 14.47 2.63
CA TRP A 100 27.54 14.53 1.19
C TRP A 100 27.02 13.19 0.65
N LYS A 101 27.62 12.06 1.04
CA LYS A 101 27.18 10.71 0.64
C LYS A 101 25.74 10.45 1.03
N LEU A 102 25.36 10.82 2.26
CA LEU A 102 23.97 10.69 2.70
C LEU A 102 23.05 11.57 1.85
N GLN A 103 23.39 12.83 1.64
CA GLN A 103 22.58 13.74 0.81
C GLN A 103 22.45 13.24 -0.64
N TYR A 104 23.53 12.75 -1.24
CA TYR A 104 23.54 12.17 -2.59
C TYR A 104 22.68 10.90 -2.66
N LYS A 105 22.81 10.00 -1.68
CA LYS A 105 21.99 8.79 -1.57
C LYS A 105 20.49 9.11 -1.54
N LEU A 106 20.09 10.16 -0.85
CA LEU A 106 18.68 10.52 -0.66
C LEU A 106 18.13 11.36 -1.81
N ALA A 107 18.80 12.48 -2.14
CA ALA A 107 18.29 13.53 -3.02
C ALA A 107 19.16 13.77 -4.26
N GLY A 108 20.29 13.08 -4.42
CA GLY A 108 21.20 13.22 -5.56
C GLY A 108 20.66 12.66 -6.88
N SER A 109 21.49 12.67 -7.93
CA SER A 109 21.15 12.01 -9.20
C SER A 109 20.97 10.49 -9.01
N THR A 110 20.13 9.86 -9.84
CA THR A 110 19.99 8.39 -9.86
C THR A 110 21.21 7.70 -10.49
N ALA A 111 22.15 8.47 -11.04
CA ALA A 111 23.41 7.96 -11.57
C ALA A 111 24.32 7.37 -10.48
N ILE A 112 25.19 6.45 -10.89
CA ILE A 112 26.28 5.96 -10.05
C ILE A 112 27.38 7.02 -10.08
N GLU A 113 27.84 7.43 -8.89
CA GLU A 113 28.93 8.39 -8.75
C GLU A 113 30.10 7.75 -7.99
N GLU A 114 31.33 8.06 -8.41
CA GLU A 114 32.55 7.63 -7.73
C GLU A 114 32.94 8.62 -6.64
N TYR A 115 33.47 8.17 -5.51
CA TYR A 115 34.04 9.01 -4.45
C TYR A 115 35.33 8.41 -3.90
N GLU A 116 36.18 9.25 -3.31
CA GLU A 116 37.50 8.87 -2.83
C GLU A 116 37.59 9.04 -1.31
N THR A 117 38.13 8.05 -0.61
CA THR A 117 38.38 8.12 0.84
C THR A 117 39.71 8.82 1.14
N VAL A 118 39.99 9.06 2.43
CA VAL A 118 41.27 9.65 2.88
C VAL A 118 42.47 8.83 2.38
N ASP A 119 42.31 7.51 2.24
CA ASP A 119 43.34 6.57 1.82
C ASP A 119 43.57 6.57 0.29
N GLY A 120 42.84 7.40 -0.46
CA GLY A 120 42.89 7.44 -1.93
C GLY A 120 42.14 6.29 -2.62
N VAL A 121 41.35 5.51 -1.87
CA VAL A 121 40.58 4.40 -2.43
C VAL A 121 39.28 4.93 -3.03
N LYS A 122 39.03 4.55 -4.29
CA LYS A 122 37.81 4.90 -5.01
C LYS A 122 36.69 3.89 -4.74
N HIS A 123 35.51 4.41 -4.44
CA HIS A 123 34.29 3.66 -4.22
C HIS A 123 33.15 4.26 -5.05
N THR A 124 32.06 3.51 -5.23
CA THR A 124 30.88 3.98 -5.96
C THR A 124 29.67 4.12 -5.02
N ILE A 125 28.77 5.05 -5.34
CA ILE A 125 27.50 5.25 -4.64
C ILE A 125 26.37 5.47 -5.65
N LYS A 126 25.22 4.82 -5.44
CA LYS A 126 23.98 5.07 -6.19
C LYS A 126 23.13 6.09 -5.42
N GLY A 127 22.73 7.16 -6.11
CA GLY A 127 21.98 8.26 -5.52
C GLY A 127 20.48 8.21 -5.77
N GLY A 128 19.78 9.24 -5.26
CA GLY A 128 18.42 9.58 -5.67
C GLY A 128 17.32 8.66 -5.15
N LYS A 129 17.43 8.11 -3.93
CA LYS A 129 16.39 7.24 -3.32
C LYS A 129 14.97 7.83 -3.44
N TYR A 130 14.81 9.13 -3.23
CA TYR A 130 13.51 9.82 -3.30
C TYR A 130 13.18 10.42 -4.68
N ARG A 131 13.97 10.09 -5.71
CA ARG A 131 13.74 10.47 -7.12
C ARG A 131 13.31 9.31 -8.00
N ILE A 132 13.40 8.08 -7.48
CA ILE A 132 13.05 6.88 -8.22
C ILE A 132 11.52 6.79 -8.31
N MET A 133 11.02 6.59 -9.53
CA MET A 133 9.58 6.37 -9.73
C MET A 133 9.16 4.98 -9.24
N PRO A 134 7.90 4.78 -8.83
CA PRO A 134 7.45 3.52 -8.23
C PRO A 134 7.74 2.29 -9.09
N TRP A 135 7.61 2.39 -10.42
CA TRP A 135 7.88 1.30 -11.37
C TRP A 135 9.37 1.01 -11.62
N PHE A 136 10.28 1.79 -11.02
CA PHE A 136 11.74 1.59 -11.06
C PHE A 136 12.34 1.26 -9.68
N GLU A 137 11.53 1.20 -8.62
CA GLU A 137 12.00 0.77 -7.30
C GLU A 137 12.23 -0.76 -7.29
N ASP A 138 13.33 -1.22 -6.69
CA ASP A 138 13.61 -2.65 -6.58
C ASP A 138 12.74 -3.30 -5.48
N ARG A 139 11.84 -4.19 -5.88
CA ARG A 139 10.95 -4.98 -5.00
C ARG A 139 11.26 -6.48 -5.03
N GLY A 140 12.41 -6.86 -5.59
CA GLY A 140 12.82 -8.25 -5.73
C GLY A 140 12.44 -8.88 -7.08
N PRO A 141 12.74 -10.18 -7.25
CA PRO A 141 12.57 -10.89 -8.53
C PRO A 141 11.09 -11.15 -8.87
N ASN A 142 10.82 -11.41 -10.14
CA ASN A 142 9.48 -11.74 -10.60
C ASN A 142 9.06 -13.15 -10.11
N PRO A 143 7.84 -13.36 -9.59
CA PRO A 143 7.43 -14.69 -9.14
C PRO A 143 7.31 -15.71 -10.28
N VAL A 144 7.03 -15.29 -11.52
CA VAL A 144 7.00 -16.22 -12.67
C VAL A 144 8.41 -16.73 -12.98
N SER A 145 9.42 -15.86 -12.94
CA SER A 145 10.83 -16.28 -13.05
C SER A 145 11.26 -17.18 -11.88
N MET A 146 10.75 -16.91 -10.67
CA MET A 146 10.96 -17.77 -9.51
C MET A 146 10.33 -19.15 -9.70
N LEU A 147 9.10 -19.24 -10.21
CA LEU A 147 8.45 -20.53 -10.49
C LEU A 147 9.23 -21.33 -11.54
N LYS A 148 9.72 -20.68 -12.60
CA LYS A 148 10.62 -21.28 -13.60
C LYS A 148 11.86 -21.85 -12.91
N ASN A 149 12.58 -21.04 -12.13
CA ASN A 149 13.78 -21.46 -11.40
C ASN A 149 13.50 -22.52 -10.32
N THR A 150 12.30 -22.55 -9.74
CA THR A 150 11.90 -23.58 -8.77
C THR A 150 11.75 -24.94 -9.45
N VAL A 151 11.29 -24.95 -10.70
CA VAL A 151 11.13 -26.17 -11.49
C VAL A 151 12.46 -26.59 -12.13
N THR A 152 13.22 -25.65 -12.70
CA THR A 152 14.39 -25.93 -13.55
C THR A 152 15.75 -25.64 -12.90
N GLY A 153 15.81 -24.82 -11.85
CA GLY A 153 17.05 -24.35 -11.24
C GLY A 153 17.65 -25.33 -10.23
N SER A 154 18.89 -25.08 -9.83
CA SER A 154 19.62 -25.86 -8.83
C SER A 154 19.07 -25.63 -7.40
N PRO A 155 19.24 -26.56 -6.45
CA PRO A 155 18.72 -26.41 -5.08
C PRO A 155 19.15 -25.12 -4.37
N ASN A 156 20.36 -24.61 -4.64
CA ASN A 156 20.87 -23.38 -4.04
C ASN A 156 20.17 -22.14 -4.62
N GLU A 157 19.98 -22.10 -5.95
CA GLU A 157 19.24 -21.01 -6.63
C GLU A 157 17.78 -20.98 -6.20
N ARG A 158 17.17 -22.15 -5.93
CA ARG A 158 15.79 -22.25 -5.42
C ARG A 158 15.67 -21.56 -4.06
N ASN A 159 16.52 -21.91 -3.10
CA ASN A 159 16.46 -21.37 -1.74
C ASN A 159 16.73 -19.86 -1.70
N GLU A 160 17.71 -19.37 -2.48
CA GLU A 160 18.01 -17.95 -2.57
C GLU A 160 16.83 -17.16 -3.18
N THR A 161 16.26 -17.67 -4.27
CA THR A 161 15.15 -16.99 -4.96
C THR A 161 13.89 -16.95 -4.08
N ILE A 162 13.55 -18.05 -3.41
CA ILE A 162 12.42 -18.11 -2.46
C ILE A 162 12.61 -17.12 -1.32
N GLY A 163 13.80 -17.09 -0.70
CA GLY A 163 14.10 -16.20 0.41
C GLY A 163 14.00 -14.72 0.04
N ARG A 164 14.65 -14.32 -1.06
CA ARG A 164 14.62 -12.93 -1.56
C ARG A 164 13.21 -12.51 -1.94
N PHE A 165 12.42 -13.42 -2.51
CA PHE A 165 11.06 -13.14 -2.90
C PHE A 165 10.13 -12.94 -1.70
N LEU A 166 10.12 -13.89 -0.74
CA LEU A 166 9.28 -13.80 0.46
C LEU A 166 9.58 -12.54 1.28
N GLN A 167 10.87 -12.20 1.41
CA GLN A 167 11.29 -10.96 2.06
C GLN A 167 10.76 -9.72 1.33
N GLY A 168 10.81 -9.72 -0.01
CA GLY A 168 10.28 -8.63 -0.84
C GLY A 168 8.77 -8.42 -0.62
N GLN A 169 7.96 -9.50 -0.65
CA GLN A 169 6.51 -9.41 -0.51
C GLN A 169 6.05 -8.77 0.81
N VAL A 170 6.69 -9.15 1.92
CA VAL A 170 6.39 -8.57 3.23
C VAL A 170 6.67 -7.07 3.20
N PHE A 171 7.82 -6.64 2.65
CA PHE A 171 8.17 -5.23 2.57
C PHE A 171 7.24 -4.40 1.68
N VAL A 172 6.70 -4.98 0.60
CA VAL A 172 5.72 -4.29 -0.26
C VAL A 172 4.39 -4.04 0.47
N LEU A 173 3.98 -4.98 1.34
CA LEU A 173 2.77 -4.84 2.14
C LEU A 173 2.90 -3.72 3.18
N VAL A 174 4.03 -3.68 3.88
CA VAL A 174 4.32 -2.66 4.89
C VAL A 174 4.97 -1.42 4.30
N GLU A 175 5.05 -1.31 2.97
CA GLU A 175 5.65 -0.16 2.27
C GLU A 175 5.06 1.18 2.71
N PRO A 176 3.74 1.35 2.92
CA PRO A 176 3.19 2.62 3.40
C PRO A 176 3.78 3.03 4.76
N LEU A 177 3.98 2.05 5.65
CA LEU A 177 4.59 2.26 6.96
C LEU A 177 6.11 2.51 6.84
N LEU A 178 6.80 1.76 5.99
CA LEU A 178 8.24 1.93 5.78
C LEU A 178 8.59 3.26 5.12
N LYS A 179 7.78 3.73 4.18
CA LYS A 179 7.97 5.04 3.54
C LYS A 179 7.82 6.17 4.55
N PHE A 180 6.88 6.05 5.49
CA PHE A 180 6.75 6.96 6.63
C PHE A 180 7.93 6.89 7.62
N LEU A 181 8.36 5.67 8.01
CA LEU A 181 9.42 5.49 9.00
C LEU A 181 10.83 5.76 8.46
N THR A 182 11.03 5.66 7.14
CA THR A 182 12.35 5.82 6.53
C THR A 182 12.93 7.23 6.74
N PRO A 183 12.22 8.34 6.40
CA PRO A 183 12.69 9.68 6.71
C PRO A 183 12.96 9.90 8.20
N VAL A 184 12.09 9.35 9.06
CA VAL A 184 12.24 9.42 10.52
C VAL A 184 13.57 8.79 10.95
N SER A 185 13.91 7.61 10.42
CA SER A 185 15.19 6.96 10.73
C SER A 185 16.41 7.80 10.30
N TYR A 186 16.34 8.46 9.13
CA TYR A 186 17.43 9.31 8.65
C TYR A 186 17.54 10.65 9.38
N LEU A 187 16.48 11.12 10.05
CA LEU A 187 16.56 12.32 10.89
C LEU A 187 17.52 12.11 12.08
N PHE A 188 17.59 10.88 12.59
CA PHE A 188 18.47 10.48 13.68
C PHE A 188 19.86 10.01 13.22
N ASP A 189 20.14 10.02 11.91
CA ASP A 189 21.46 9.69 11.39
C ASP A 189 22.49 10.76 11.79
N ALA A 190 23.59 10.33 12.41
CA ALA A 190 24.67 11.21 12.84
C ALA A 190 25.34 11.95 11.67
N GLN A 191 25.25 11.41 10.45
CA GLN A 191 25.82 12.00 9.23
C GLN A 191 24.91 13.08 8.62
N ALA A 192 23.65 13.18 9.06
CA ALA A 192 22.68 14.15 8.53
C ALA A 192 23.00 15.57 8.99
N ASN A 193 23.30 16.44 8.03
CA ASN A 193 23.47 17.88 8.27
C ASN A 193 22.10 18.59 8.42
N THR A 194 22.10 19.86 8.82
CA THR A 194 20.88 20.66 9.02
C THR A 194 19.97 20.69 7.80
N TRP A 195 20.53 20.84 6.59
CA TRP A 195 19.75 20.88 5.35
C TRP A 195 19.14 19.54 4.98
N THR A 196 19.85 18.44 5.26
CA THR A 196 19.35 17.07 5.07
C THR A 196 18.22 16.77 6.05
N ARG A 197 18.34 17.22 7.30
CA ARG A 197 17.25 17.11 8.28
C ARG A 197 16.03 17.91 7.86
N LEU A 198 16.20 19.16 7.43
CA LEU A 198 15.10 19.98 6.92
C LEU A 198 14.41 19.31 5.73
N TYR A 199 15.19 18.81 4.77
CA TYR A 199 14.70 18.05 3.62
C TYR A 199 13.84 16.84 4.06
N LEU A 200 14.31 16.04 5.02
CA LEU A 200 13.60 14.88 5.54
C LEU A 200 12.31 15.25 6.27
N VAL A 201 12.30 16.35 7.05
CA VAL A 201 11.08 16.86 7.68
C VAL A 201 10.06 17.29 6.63
N VAL A 202 10.49 18.01 5.59
CA VAL A 202 9.59 18.42 4.50
C VAL A 202 9.01 17.21 3.76
N LEU A 203 9.84 16.20 3.45
CA LEU A 203 9.37 14.94 2.86
C LEU A 203 8.31 14.27 3.73
N LEU A 204 8.57 14.15 5.04
CA LEU A 204 7.68 13.50 6.00
C LEU A 204 6.34 14.23 6.11
N LEU A 205 6.35 15.57 6.22
CA LEU A 205 5.13 16.37 6.33
C LEU A 205 4.29 16.29 5.05
N VAL A 206 4.93 16.31 3.87
CA VAL A 206 4.23 16.18 2.59
C VAL A 206 3.66 14.78 2.40
N GLU A 207 4.41 13.74 2.80
CA GLU A 207 3.90 12.36 2.79
C GLU A 207 2.67 12.19 3.68
N LEU A 208 2.72 12.71 4.91
CA LEU A 208 1.58 12.72 5.83
C LEU A 208 0.38 13.48 5.24
N ALA A 209 0.62 14.65 4.64
CA ALA A 209 -0.43 15.45 4.03
C ALA A 209 -1.11 14.73 2.85
N ILE A 210 -0.33 14.02 2.02
CA ILE A 210 -0.85 13.23 0.90
C ILE A 210 -1.67 12.05 1.44
N TRP A 211 -1.10 11.25 2.34
CA TRP A 211 -1.76 10.06 2.83
C TRP A 211 -2.93 10.35 3.78
N ALA A 212 -2.97 11.51 4.44
CA ALA A 212 -4.15 12.00 5.15
C ALA A 212 -5.37 12.06 4.21
N PHE A 213 -5.18 12.46 2.96
CA PHE A 213 -6.25 12.48 1.96
C PHE A 213 -6.53 11.07 1.40
N PHE A 214 -5.54 10.44 0.77
CA PHE A 214 -5.76 9.16 0.07
C PHE A 214 -6.01 7.99 1.04
N GLY A 215 -5.26 7.90 2.12
CA GLY A 215 -5.47 6.93 3.20
C GLY A 215 -6.77 7.18 3.94
N GLY A 216 -7.14 8.45 4.16
CA GLY A 216 -8.46 8.82 4.69
C GLY A 216 -9.60 8.29 3.82
N ILE A 217 -9.54 8.48 2.51
CA ILE A 217 -10.58 8.00 1.57
C ILE A 217 -10.68 6.48 1.63
N ILE A 218 -9.55 5.78 1.57
CA ILE A 218 -9.51 4.31 1.59
C ILE A 218 -10.07 3.77 2.91
N THR A 219 -9.64 4.33 4.04
CA THR A 219 -10.13 3.90 5.36
C THR A 219 -11.62 4.20 5.55
N ARG A 220 -12.13 5.34 5.09
CA ARG A 220 -13.58 5.64 5.15
C ARG A 220 -14.41 4.67 4.31
N MET A 221 -13.98 4.39 3.08
CA MET A 221 -14.65 3.39 2.23
C MET A 221 -14.56 1.98 2.84
N ALA A 222 -13.40 1.61 3.40
CA ALA A 222 -13.19 0.31 4.02
C ALA A 222 -14.09 0.13 5.25
N ILE A 223 -14.10 1.09 6.17
CA ILE A 223 -14.92 1.01 7.40
C ILE A 223 -16.40 0.90 7.07
N SER A 224 -16.89 1.71 6.13
CA SER A 224 -18.29 1.65 5.69
C SER A 224 -18.67 0.26 5.14
N THR A 225 -17.80 -0.32 4.31
CA THR A 225 -17.99 -1.66 3.76
C THR A 225 -17.93 -2.75 4.84
N LEU A 226 -16.97 -2.63 5.77
CA LEU A 226 -16.74 -3.62 6.83
C LEU A 226 -17.84 -3.60 7.90
N ALA A 227 -18.42 -2.43 8.17
CA ALA A 227 -19.57 -2.22 9.05
C ALA A 227 -20.90 -2.61 8.37
N GLY A 228 -20.90 -2.92 7.08
CA GLY A 228 -22.11 -3.27 6.33
C GLY A 228 -23.06 -2.08 6.12
N LYS A 229 -22.53 -0.85 6.10
CA LYS A 229 -23.32 0.37 5.87
C LYS A 229 -23.22 0.79 4.40
N GLU A 230 -24.37 1.13 3.82
CA GLU A 230 -24.41 1.80 2.51
C GLU A 230 -24.02 3.26 2.69
N THR A 231 -22.94 3.69 2.03
CA THR A 231 -22.46 5.08 2.03
C THR A 231 -22.35 5.55 0.58
N GLY A 232 -22.16 6.86 0.37
CA GLY A 232 -22.06 7.52 -0.94
C GLY A 232 -20.83 7.16 -1.78
N GLY A 233 -20.27 5.97 -1.59
CA GLY A 233 -19.16 5.42 -2.33
C GLY A 233 -17.91 6.30 -2.27
N LEU A 234 -17.24 6.46 -3.42
CA LEU A 234 -16.03 7.27 -3.53
C LEU A 234 -16.29 8.76 -3.25
N ARG A 235 -17.46 9.28 -3.66
CA ARG A 235 -17.78 10.71 -3.51
C ARG A 235 -18.04 11.07 -2.05
N GLY A 236 -18.88 10.29 -1.36
CA GLY A 236 -19.12 10.46 0.08
C GLY A 236 -17.82 10.39 0.88
N ALA A 237 -16.96 9.41 0.58
CA ALA A 237 -15.65 9.29 1.24
C ALA A 237 -14.73 10.50 0.99
N ILE A 238 -14.70 11.04 -0.24
CA ILE A 238 -13.93 12.26 -0.56
C ILE A 238 -14.46 13.46 0.24
N ASP A 239 -15.78 13.65 0.29
CA ASP A 239 -16.37 14.81 0.95
C ASP A 239 -16.23 14.73 2.48
N PHE A 240 -16.35 13.53 3.05
CA PHE A 240 -16.06 13.27 4.46
C PHE A 240 -14.61 13.65 4.82
N VAL A 241 -13.65 13.15 4.03
CA VAL A 241 -12.22 13.39 4.29
C VAL A 241 -11.85 14.86 4.06
N ARG A 242 -12.48 15.55 3.10
CA ARG A 242 -12.27 16.99 2.90
C ARG A 242 -12.69 17.80 4.11
N LYS A 243 -13.82 17.48 4.73
CA LYS A 243 -14.32 18.17 5.93
C LYS A 243 -13.40 17.93 7.13
N HIS A 244 -12.85 16.73 7.26
CA HIS A 244 -11.99 16.32 8.38
C HIS A 244 -10.49 16.34 8.05
N TYR A 245 -10.07 16.94 6.92
CA TYR A 245 -8.72 16.80 6.38
C TYR A 245 -7.65 17.27 7.37
N ILE A 246 -7.92 18.39 8.06
CA ILE A 246 -7.01 18.92 9.08
C ILE A 246 -6.80 17.89 10.19
N SER A 247 -7.85 17.22 10.65
CA SER A 247 -7.78 16.18 11.68
C SER A 247 -6.96 14.97 11.22
N TYR A 248 -7.10 14.54 9.97
CA TYR A 248 -6.24 13.49 9.40
C TYR A 248 -4.77 13.90 9.37
N VAL A 249 -4.45 15.11 8.92
CA VAL A 249 -3.05 15.59 8.86
C VAL A 249 -2.45 15.78 10.25
N SER A 250 -3.19 16.40 11.17
CA SER A 250 -2.66 16.76 12.49
C SER A 250 -2.48 15.56 13.41
N SER A 251 -3.26 14.49 13.25
CA SER A 251 -3.20 13.30 14.12
C SER A 251 -1.80 12.68 14.25
N PRO A 252 -1.08 12.37 13.15
CA PRO A 252 0.33 11.97 13.21
C PRO A 252 1.30 13.12 13.48
N VAL A 253 0.98 14.34 13.06
CA VAL A 253 1.89 15.49 13.19
C VAL A 253 2.04 15.93 14.64
N VAL A 254 0.97 15.88 15.44
CA VAL A 254 0.99 16.26 16.87
C VAL A 254 2.02 15.48 17.70
N PRO A 255 2.06 14.13 17.71
CA PRO A 255 3.08 13.38 18.44
C PRO A 255 4.49 13.64 17.89
N ILE A 256 4.66 13.81 16.58
CA ILE A 256 5.95 14.17 15.97
C ILE A 256 6.39 15.57 16.44
N ALA A 257 5.49 16.55 16.48
CA ALA A 257 5.78 17.88 17.00
C ALA A 257 6.12 17.84 18.49
N GLY A 258 5.45 16.98 19.27
CA GLY A 258 5.80 16.67 20.66
C GLY A 258 7.23 16.13 20.80
N LEU A 259 7.65 15.19 19.94
CA LEU A 259 9.03 14.70 19.89
C LEU A 259 10.02 15.85 19.62
N PHE A 260 9.75 16.69 18.62
CA PHE A 260 10.60 17.84 18.31
C PHE A 260 10.71 18.82 19.47
N ALA A 261 9.62 19.10 20.17
CA ALA A 261 9.62 19.97 21.34
C ALA A 261 10.50 19.41 22.46
N ILE A 262 10.43 18.10 22.73
CA ILE A 262 11.29 17.44 23.73
C ILE A 262 12.76 17.49 23.31
N VAL A 263 13.06 17.23 22.03
CA VAL A 263 14.42 17.33 21.48
C VAL A 263 14.98 18.75 21.65
N ILE A 264 14.20 19.79 21.35
CA ILE A 264 14.59 21.18 21.57
C ILE A 264 14.87 21.44 23.05
N GLY A 265 14.04 20.92 23.95
CA GLY A 265 14.28 20.97 25.40
C GLY A 265 15.62 20.34 25.80
N CYS A 266 15.94 19.17 25.26
CA CYS A 266 17.23 18.51 25.46
C CYS A 266 18.40 19.30 24.86
N MET A 267 18.21 19.97 23.71
CA MET A 267 19.23 20.85 23.13
C MET A 267 19.52 22.05 24.02
N VAL A 268 18.48 22.68 24.59
CA VAL A 268 18.64 23.78 25.56
C VAL A 268 19.37 23.29 26.80
N PHE A 269 19.05 22.09 27.30
CA PHE A 269 19.79 21.46 28.39
C PHE A 269 21.28 21.27 28.02
N GLY A 270 21.56 20.80 26.80
CA GLY A 270 22.91 20.61 26.27
C GLY A 270 23.72 21.91 26.08
N LEU A 271 23.10 23.09 26.10
CA LEU A 271 23.85 24.35 26.11
C LEU A 271 24.60 24.56 27.42
N PHE A 272 24.07 24.05 28.54
CA PHE A 272 24.70 24.18 29.86
C PHE A 272 25.91 23.24 30.02
N HIS A 273 25.95 22.15 29.25
CA HIS A 273 27.12 21.26 29.15
C HIS A 273 28.37 22.00 28.62
N LEU A 274 28.20 23.07 27.84
CA LEU A 274 29.32 23.80 27.24
C LEU A 274 30.22 24.55 28.25
N ILE A 275 29.83 24.62 29.53
CA ILE A 275 30.60 25.30 30.58
C ILE A 275 31.56 24.30 31.24
N PRO A 276 32.89 24.41 31.02
CA PRO A 276 33.85 23.46 31.57
C PRO A 276 33.80 23.39 33.11
N GLY A 277 33.87 22.18 33.66
CA GLY A 277 33.88 21.89 35.10
C GLY A 277 32.49 21.86 35.74
N ILE A 278 31.72 22.95 35.65
CA ILE A 278 30.34 23.00 36.21
C ILE A 278 29.38 22.15 35.38
N GLY A 279 29.48 22.23 34.05
CA GLY A 279 28.71 21.39 33.13
C GLY A 279 28.98 19.91 33.36
N ASP A 280 30.26 19.53 33.43
CA ASP A 280 30.68 18.13 33.55
C ASP A 280 30.19 17.44 34.84
N ILE A 281 30.12 18.15 35.96
CA ILE A 281 29.79 17.56 37.27
C ILE A 281 28.30 17.71 37.61
N LEU A 282 27.77 18.93 37.55
CA LEU A 282 26.40 19.20 37.99
C LEU A 282 25.35 18.92 36.91
N ILE A 283 25.67 19.22 35.64
CA ILE A 283 24.73 19.05 34.53
C ILE A 283 24.82 17.63 33.97
N ASP A 284 26.02 17.12 33.65
CA ASP A 284 26.18 15.78 33.07
C ASP A 284 26.19 14.67 34.13
N GLY A 285 26.61 14.95 35.36
CA GLY A 285 26.57 13.97 36.45
C GLY A 285 25.17 13.86 37.06
N LEU A 286 24.70 14.92 37.71
CA LEU A 286 23.43 14.92 38.45
C LEU A 286 22.21 15.22 37.57
N GLY A 287 22.37 16.13 36.60
CA GLY A 287 21.28 16.57 35.73
C GLY A 287 20.88 15.59 34.62
N TRP A 288 21.68 14.55 34.35
CA TRP A 288 21.44 13.60 33.24
C TRP A 288 20.14 12.81 33.36
N LEU A 289 19.56 12.72 34.56
CA LEU A 289 18.23 12.15 34.78
C LEU A 289 17.15 12.89 33.98
N ILE A 290 17.32 14.18 33.68
CA ILE A 290 16.38 14.98 32.89
C ILE A 290 16.40 14.54 31.42
N PRO A 291 17.53 14.55 30.68
CA PRO A 291 17.62 13.96 29.34
C PRO A 291 17.20 12.49 29.28
N LEU A 292 17.49 11.70 30.32
CA LEU A 292 17.08 10.30 30.38
C LEU A 292 15.56 10.15 30.49
N GLY A 293 14.92 10.94 31.34
CA GLY A 293 13.45 10.99 31.44
C GLY A 293 12.80 11.50 30.15
N ALA A 294 13.38 12.54 29.53
CA ALA A 294 12.96 13.03 28.21
C ALA A 294 13.09 11.95 27.13
N GLY A 295 14.21 11.21 27.13
CA GLY A 295 14.45 10.06 26.26
C GLY A 295 13.42 8.94 26.45
N PHE A 296 13.04 8.65 27.69
CA PHE A 296 11.99 7.69 28.01
C PHE A 296 10.63 8.13 27.46
N ILE A 297 10.25 9.40 27.63
CA ILE A 297 9.00 9.95 27.05
C ILE A 297 9.02 9.88 25.52
N MET A 298 10.15 10.26 24.89
CA MET A 298 10.30 10.14 23.44
C MET A 298 10.16 8.68 22.96
N ALA A 299 10.74 7.72 23.69
CA ALA A 299 10.60 6.30 23.39
C ALA A 299 9.15 5.84 23.46
N LEU A 300 8.38 6.29 24.46
CA LEU A 300 6.95 6.02 24.54
C LEU A 300 6.22 6.59 23.32
N ILE A 301 6.41 7.86 22.97
CA ILE A 301 5.76 8.47 21.80
C ILE A 301 6.08 7.71 20.51
N VAL A 302 7.35 7.32 20.30
CA VAL A 302 7.76 6.52 19.13
C VAL A 302 7.08 5.15 19.12
N LEU A 303 6.95 4.50 20.29
CA LEU A 303 6.25 3.22 20.39
C LEU A 303 4.76 3.35 20.06
N GLY A 304 4.11 4.43 20.51
CA GLY A 304 2.71 4.73 20.20
C GLY A 304 2.46 5.05 18.72
N LEU A 305 3.44 5.68 18.05
CA LEU A 305 3.39 5.97 16.61
C LEU A 305 3.32 4.69 15.73
N VAL A 306 3.66 3.52 16.26
CA VAL A 306 3.41 2.23 15.57
C VAL A 306 1.91 2.01 15.32
N GLY A 307 1.04 2.64 16.11
CA GLY A 307 -0.41 2.68 15.94
C GLY A 307 -0.92 3.79 15.00
N TYR A 308 -0.05 4.54 14.31
CA TYR A 308 -0.46 5.63 13.41
C TYR A 308 -1.58 5.25 12.42
N PRO A 309 -1.58 4.06 11.76
CA PRO A 309 -2.67 3.71 10.86
C PRO A 309 -4.03 3.68 11.56
N LEU A 310 -4.07 3.37 12.86
CA LEU A 310 -5.29 3.38 13.66
C LEU A 310 -5.84 4.78 13.89
N MET A 311 -5.01 5.83 13.83
CA MET A 311 -5.51 7.22 13.93
C MET A 311 -6.45 7.53 12.78
N TYR A 312 -6.09 7.14 11.56
CA TYR A 312 -6.90 7.40 10.36
C TYR A 312 -8.19 6.59 10.39
N THR A 313 -8.12 5.35 10.87
CA THR A 313 -9.30 4.51 10.99
C THR A 313 -10.22 4.99 12.11
N THR A 314 -9.68 5.57 13.19
CA THR A 314 -10.48 6.19 14.24
C THR A 314 -11.28 7.36 13.69
N LEU A 315 -10.62 8.29 12.98
CA LEU A 315 -11.29 9.42 12.32
C LEU A 315 -12.36 8.93 11.32
N SER A 316 -12.02 7.89 10.54
CA SER A 316 -12.93 7.30 9.56
C SER A 316 -14.10 6.53 10.18
N ALA A 317 -14.01 6.07 11.43
CA ALA A 317 -15.07 5.31 12.09
C ALA A 317 -15.92 6.18 13.01
N GLU A 318 -15.31 7.10 13.73
CA GLU A 318 -15.94 7.88 14.80
C GLU A 318 -16.25 9.32 14.37
N GLY A 319 -15.64 9.82 13.29
CA GLY A 319 -15.80 11.23 12.88
C GLY A 319 -15.27 12.23 13.92
N SER A 320 -14.33 11.80 14.76
CA SER A 320 -13.85 12.57 15.90
C SER A 320 -12.70 13.52 15.57
N ASP A 321 -12.26 14.29 16.57
CA ASP A 321 -11.15 15.24 16.45
C ASP A 321 -9.76 14.59 16.60
N THR A 322 -8.72 15.34 16.24
CA THR A 322 -7.31 14.95 16.31
C THR A 322 -6.88 14.29 17.62
N PHE A 323 -7.25 14.88 18.76
CA PHE A 323 -6.82 14.41 20.07
C PHE A 323 -7.52 13.11 20.47
N ASP A 324 -8.79 12.95 20.11
CA ASP A 324 -9.53 11.71 20.35
C ASP A 324 -8.91 10.58 19.53
N ALA A 325 -8.68 10.79 18.23
CA ALA A 325 -8.03 9.82 17.35
C ALA A 325 -6.61 9.42 17.83
N LEU A 326 -5.81 10.39 18.27
CA LEU A 326 -4.50 10.15 18.88
C LEU A 326 -4.64 9.30 20.15
N SER A 327 -5.51 9.69 21.07
CA SER A 327 -5.66 9.02 22.37
C SER A 327 -6.16 7.59 22.24
N ARG A 328 -7.16 7.32 21.39
CA ARG A 328 -7.71 5.97 21.16
C ARG A 328 -6.69 5.06 20.50
N SER A 329 -6.02 5.53 19.45
CA SER A 329 -4.98 4.75 18.77
C SER A 329 -3.85 4.36 19.72
N TYR A 330 -3.38 5.29 20.56
CA TYR A 330 -2.37 5.01 21.58
C TYR A 330 -2.89 4.05 22.65
N ASN A 331 -4.12 4.27 23.13
CA ASN A 331 -4.72 3.42 24.15
C ASN A 331 -4.82 1.97 23.68
N TYR A 332 -5.30 1.73 22.45
CA TYR A 332 -5.40 0.37 21.91
C TYR A 332 -4.04 -0.34 21.81
N VAL A 333 -2.98 0.39 21.44
CA VAL A 333 -1.62 -0.15 21.37
C VAL A 333 -1.08 -0.51 22.76
N TYR A 334 -1.31 0.34 23.78
CA TYR A 334 -0.75 0.12 25.12
C TYR A 334 -1.59 -0.79 26.02
N GLU A 335 -2.91 -0.73 25.92
CA GLU A 335 -3.83 -1.47 26.78
C GLU A 335 -3.88 -2.95 26.39
N SER A 336 -3.87 -3.25 25.08
CA SER A 336 -3.91 -4.63 24.60
C SER A 336 -2.86 -4.90 23.50
N PRO A 337 -1.55 -4.70 23.79
CA PRO A 337 -0.46 -4.80 22.82
C PRO A 337 -0.39 -6.18 22.15
N TRP A 338 -0.64 -7.25 22.90
CA TRP A 338 -0.60 -8.61 22.37
C TRP A 338 -1.67 -8.88 21.32
N SER A 339 -2.86 -8.27 21.46
CA SER A 339 -3.92 -8.43 20.46
C SER A 339 -3.65 -7.59 19.23
N TYR A 340 -3.17 -6.36 19.41
CA TYR A 340 -2.73 -5.53 18.30
C TYR A 340 -1.62 -6.21 17.50
N LEU A 341 -0.60 -6.75 18.17
CA LEU A 341 0.48 -7.51 17.54
C LEU A 341 -0.04 -8.77 16.85
N TRP A 342 -0.91 -9.55 17.50
CA TRP A 342 -1.48 -10.76 16.90
C TRP A 342 -2.27 -10.48 15.63
N TYR A 343 -3.14 -9.47 15.65
CA TYR A 343 -3.90 -9.07 14.45
C TYR A 343 -3.00 -8.51 13.36
N SER A 344 -1.98 -7.72 13.72
CA SER A 344 -0.99 -7.20 12.78
C SER A 344 -0.18 -8.33 12.13
N ILE A 345 0.29 -9.32 12.91
CA ILE A 345 1.03 -10.48 12.39
C ILE A 345 0.17 -11.29 11.43
N ILE A 346 -1.07 -11.65 11.82
CA ILE A 346 -1.97 -12.39 10.94
C ILE A 346 -2.24 -11.60 9.65
N SER A 347 -2.50 -10.30 9.78
CA SER A 347 -2.73 -9.45 8.61
C SER A 347 -1.51 -9.37 7.70
N ILE A 348 -0.30 -9.27 8.25
CA ILE A 348 0.94 -9.24 7.45
C ILE A 348 1.16 -10.57 6.73
N LEU A 349 0.98 -11.69 7.43
CA LEU A 349 1.14 -13.03 6.84
C LEU A 349 0.10 -13.27 5.73
N TYR A 350 -1.17 -12.95 6.00
CA TYR A 350 -2.23 -13.09 5.00
C TYR A 350 -2.02 -12.14 3.82
N GLY A 351 -1.71 -10.87 4.09
CA GLY A 351 -1.40 -9.86 3.09
C GLY A 351 -0.23 -10.24 2.20
N ALA A 352 0.84 -10.83 2.74
CA ALA A 352 1.97 -11.31 1.94
C ALA A 352 1.57 -12.40 0.95
N VAL A 353 0.70 -13.33 1.35
CA VAL A 353 0.13 -14.35 0.45
C VAL A 353 -0.74 -13.71 -0.65
N LEU A 354 -1.51 -12.68 -0.30
CA LEU A 354 -2.36 -11.97 -1.26
C LEU A 354 -1.55 -11.15 -2.27
N VAL A 355 -0.53 -10.40 -1.82
CA VAL A 355 0.35 -9.64 -2.72
C VAL A 355 1.09 -10.62 -3.62
N PHE A 356 1.58 -11.75 -3.10
CA PHE A 356 2.15 -12.82 -3.94
C PHE A 356 1.18 -13.25 -5.04
N PHE A 357 -0.05 -13.58 -4.68
CA PHE A 357 -1.08 -13.99 -5.64
C PHE A 357 -1.34 -12.90 -6.70
N VAL A 358 -1.49 -11.65 -6.28
CA VAL A 358 -1.73 -10.52 -7.20
C VAL A 358 -0.54 -10.29 -8.13
N VAL A 359 0.70 -10.34 -7.63
CA VAL A 359 1.92 -10.18 -8.45
C VAL A 359 2.05 -11.35 -9.44
N VAL A 360 1.74 -12.59 -9.03
CA VAL A 360 1.73 -13.75 -9.94
C VAL A 360 0.69 -13.58 -11.04
N VAL A 361 -0.57 -13.29 -10.69
CA VAL A 361 -1.66 -13.17 -11.65
C VAL A 361 -1.38 -12.04 -12.65
N THR A 362 -0.93 -10.88 -12.17
CA THR A 362 -0.61 -9.74 -13.04
C THR A 362 0.61 -10.02 -13.93
N SER A 363 1.68 -10.61 -13.39
CA SER A 363 2.87 -10.97 -14.18
C SER A 363 2.54 -12.05 -15.22
N LEU A 364 1.74 -13.06 -14.86
CA LEU A 364 1.29 -14.10 -15.78
C LEU A 364 0.37 -13.53 -16.86
N THR A 365 -0.50 -12.58 -16.53
CA THR A 365 -1.36 -11.90 -17.51
C THR A 365 -0.52 -11.22 -18.59
N VAL A 366 0.52 -10.47 -18.18
CA VAL A 366 1.42 -9.79 -19.12
C VAL A 366 2.27 -10.78 -19.90
N TYR A 367 2.79 -11.81 -19.25
CA TYR A 367 3.57 -12.86 -19.90
C TYR A 367 2.76 -13.62 -20.95
N LEU A 368 1.53 -14.04 -20.63
CA LEU A 368 0.65 -14.74 -21.56
C LEU A 368 0.17 -13.84 -22.70
N ALA A 369 -0.05 -12.54 -22.43
CA ALA A 369 -0.34 -11.57 -23.48
C ALA A 369 0.83 -11.48 -24.47
N ASN A 370 2.07 -11.37 -23.97
CA ASN A 370 3.27 -11.38 -24.82
C ASN A 370 3.40 -12.69 -25.62
N TRP A 371 3.29 -13.82 -24.92
CA TRP A 371 3.37 -15.14 -25.53
C TRP A 371 2.33 -15.30 -26.64
N GLY A 372 1.07 -14.95 -26.38
CA GLY A 372 -0.01 -15.03 -27.36
C GLY A 372 0.27 -14.21 -28.63
N VAL A 373 0.78 -12.98 -28.49
CA VAL A 373 1.16 -12.15 -29.65
C VAL A 373 2.34 -12.76 -30.41
N SER A 374 3.33 -13.31 -29.70
CA SER A 374 4.52 -13.93 -30.29
C SER A 374 4.22 -15.16 -31.16
N GLN A 375 3.10 -15.85 -30.93
CA GLN A 375 2.68 -17.03 -31.73
C GLN A 375 2.15 -16.68 -33.13
N THR A 376 2.14 -15.40 -33.52
CA THR A 376 1.64 -14.98 -34.83
C THR A 376 2.53 -15.56 -35.95
N ILE A 377 1.92 -16.27 -36.90
CA ILE A 377 2.56 -17.17 -37.91
C ILE A 377 3.67 -16.51 -38.74
N LEU A 378 3.65 -15.19 -38.93
CA LEU A 378 4.63 -14.45 -39.75
C LEU A 378 5.61 -13.60 -38.94
N THR A 379 5.60 -13.69 -37.61
CA THR A 379 6.42 -12.83 -36.74
C THR A 379 7.91 -13.16 -36.87
N GLN A 380 8.24 -14.45 -36.87
CA GLN A 380 9.61 -14.94 -36.99
C GLN A 380 10.21 -14.68 -38.38
N THR A 381 9.37 -14.72 -39.42
CA THR A 381 9.81 -14.50 -40.82
C THR A 381 9.96 -13.02 -41.16
N THR A 382 9.26 -12.13 -40.45
CA THR A 382 9.34 -10.67 -40.65
C THR A 382 10.29 -9.96 -39.68
N ASN A 383 10.96 -10.70 -38.78
CA ASN A 383 11.80 -10.17 -37.70
C ASN A 383 11.07 -9.11 -36.85
N ARG A 384 9.76 -9.32 -36.59
CA ARG A 384 8.90 -8.38 -35.84
C ARG A 384 8.44 -8.94 -34.50
N GLU A 385 9.33 -9.62 -33.78
CA GLU A 385 9.00 -10.16 -32.45
C GLU A 385 8.57 -9.02 -31.50
N PRO A 386 7.53 -9.24 -30.66
CA PRO A 386 6.98 -8.17 -29.81
C PRO A 386 7.94 -7.70 -28.72
N GLN A 387 9.10 -8.33 -28.56
CA GLN A 387 10.05 -8.09 -27.47
C GLN A 387 10.55 -6.64 -27.40
N TYR A 388 10.74 -5.99 -28.56
CA TYR A 388 11.13 -4.57 -28.61
C TYR A 388 10.11 -3.63 -27.96
N LEU A 389 8.85 -4.06 -27.80
CA LEU A 389 7.81 -3.27 -27.14
C LEU A 389 8.04 -3.13 -25.63
N TYR A 390 8.85 -4.01 -25.04
CA TYR A 390 9.12 -4.04 -23.60
C TYR A 390 10.41 -3.33 -23.19
N THR A 391 11.08 -2.66 -24.13
CA THR A 391 12.32 -1.90 -23.88
C THR A 391 12.17 -0.88 -22.74
N TYR A 392 10.99 -0.28 -22.62
CA TYR A 392 10.66 0.68 -21.56
C TYR A 392 9.74 0.12 -20.48
N ALA A 393 9.55 -1.20 -20.39
CA ALA A 393 8.68 -1.81 -19.38
C ALA A 393 9.18 -1.52 -17.94
N PRO A 394 8.30 -1.53 -16.92
CA PRO A 394 8.70 -1.44 -15.51
C PRO A 394 9.85 -2.39 -15.14
N THR A 395 10.82 -1.93 -14.36
CA THR A 395 11.92 -2.79 -13.88
C THR A 395 11.63 -3.38 -12.49
N SER A 396 10.72 -2.73 -11.73
CA SER A 396 10.23 -3.27 -10.46
C SER A 396 9.62 -4.66 -10.64
N PHE A 397 9.80 -5.53 -9.66
CA PHE A 397 9.40 -6.94 -9.70
C PHE A 397 9.95 -7.72 -10.92
N GLY A 398 11.06 -7.29 -11.50
CA GLY A 398 11.70 -8.02 -12.60
C GLY A 398 10.87 -8.08 -13.89
N TRP A 399 9.90 -7.16 -14.10
CA TRP A 399 8.98 -7.23 -15.24
C TRP A 399 9.72 -7.10 -16.58
N ARG A 400 10.62 -6.12 -16.70
CA ARG A 400 11.46 -5.95 -17.88
C ARG A 400 12.36 -7.17 -18.11
N GLN A 401 12.99 -7.68 -17.05
CA GLN A 401 13.86 -8.85 -17.12
C GLN A 401 13.10 -10.09 -17.61
N LEU A 402 11.90 -10.33 -17.08
CA LEU A 402 11.04 -11.44 -17.48
C LEU A 402 10.63 -11.35 -18.97
N LEU A 403 10.33 -10.15 -19.46
CA LEU A 403 9.81 -9.95 -20.81
C LEU A 403 10.89 -9.88 -21.89
N LEU A 404 12.13 -9.58 -21.50
CA LEU A 404 13.30 -9.49 -22.38
C LEU A 404 14.26 -10.68 -22.24
N GLU A 405 13.89 -11.71 -21.46
CA GLU A 405 14.70 -12.92 -21.28
C GLU A 405 14.92 -13.64 -22.62
N GLY A 406 16.18 -13.99 -22.94
CA GLY A 406 16.53 -14.70 -24.18
C GLY A 406 16.58 -13.81 -25.43
N THR A 407 16.57 -12.49 -25.26
CA THR A 407 16.56 -11.50 -26.36
C THR A 407 17.87 -10.71 -26.39
N PRO A 408 18.23 -10.02 -27.50
CA PRO A 408 19.39 -9.12 -27.52
C PRO A 408 19.31 -7.99 -26.48
N LEU A 409 18.11 -7.69 -25.97
CA LEU A 409 17.82 -6.68 -24.95
C LEU A 409 17.72 -7.25 -23.54
N GLU A 410 18.18 -8.47 -23.31
CA GLU A 410 18.18 -9.09 -21.99
C GLU A 410 18.92 -8.21 -20.97
N THR A 411 18.30 -8.02 -19.80
CA THR A 411 18.85 -7.19 -18.73
C THR A 411 19.03 -7.98 -17.46
N TYR A 412 20.12 -7.70 -16.75
CA TYR A 412 20.38 -8.16 -15.39
C TYR A 412 20.77 -6.95 -14.53
N ASN A 413 20.07 -6.74 -13.40
CA ASN A 413 20.23 -5.56 -12.54
C ASN A 413 20.20 -4.21 -13.31
N ASP A 414 19.23 -4.06 -14.21
CA ASP A 414 19.05 -2.88 -15.09
C ASP A 414 20.21 -2.59 -16.05
N VAL A 415 21.09 -3.57 -16.27
CA VAL A 415 22.19 -3.49 -17.25
C VAL A 415 21.98 -4.54 -18.33
N TYR A 416 22.18 -4.18 -19.60
CA TYR A 416 22.14 -5.14 -20.70
C TYR A 416 23.23 -6.21 -20.54
N VAL A 417 22.84 -7.48 -20.64
CA VAL A 417 23.76 -8.63 -20.58
C VAL A 417 24.69 -8.59 -21.79
N HIS A 418 24.12 -8.39 -22.98
CA HIS A 418 24.85 -8.28 -24.25
C HIS A 418 24.86 -6.83 -24.74
N LYS A 419 25.65 -5.96 -24.10
CA LYS A 419 25.67 -4.50 -24.37
C LYS A 419 25.81 -4.15 -25.85
N THR A 420 26.76 -4.75 -26.57
CA THR A 420 27.02 -4.46 -27.99
C THR A 420 25.84 -4.88 -28.88
N ALA A 421 25.29 -6.07 -28.65
CA ALA A 421 24.12 -6.57 -29.38
C ALA A 421 22.87 -5.71 -29.10
N ALA A 422 22.67 -5.27 -27.85
CA ALA A 422 21.60 -4.36 -27.48
C ALA A 422 21.74 -3.00 -28.18
N GLU A 423 22.95 -2.44 -28.22
CA GLU A 423 23.23 -1.16 -28.90
C GLU A 423 23.02 -1.25 -30.41
N GLU A 424 23.40 -2.34 -31.05
CA GLU A 424 23.14 -2.60 -32.47
C GLU A 424 21.64 -2.73 -32.74
N TYR A 425 20.93 -3.53 -31.93
CA TYR A 425 19.49 -3.73 -32.05
C TYR A 425 18.69 -2.44 -31.83
N LEU A 426 19.09 -1.59 -30.88
CA LEU A 426 18.45 -0.30 -30.64
C LEU A 426 18.68 0.71 -31.77
N LYS A 427 19.77 0.61 -32.55
CA LYS A 427 20.00 1.48 -33.72
C LYS A 427 19.07 1.14 -34.89
N GLU A 428 18.55 -0.08 -34.95
CA GLU A 428 17.55 -0.48 -35.96
C GLU A 428 16.16 0.10 -35.67
N TYR A 429 15.95 0.71 -34.49
CA TYR A 429 14.65 1.26 -34.11
C TYR A 429 14.29 2.45 -34.99
N THR A 430 13.13 2.33 -35.62
CA THR A 430 12.46 3.48 -36.24
C THR A 430 11.63 4.23 -35.20
N TRP A 431 11.20 5.45 -35.54
CA TRP A 431 10.37 6.28 -34.65
C TRP A 431 9.07 5.58 -34.22
N TYR A 432 8.45 4.75 -35.08
CA TYR A 432 7.22 4.04 -34.74
C TYR A 432 7.48 2.85 -33.81
N ASN A 433 8.68 2.24 -33.82
CA ASN A 433 9.05 1.22 -32.83
C ASN A 433 9.16 1.84 -31.44
N ILE A 434 9.80 3.01 -31.35
CA ILE A 434 9.94 3.78 -30.10
C ILE A 434 8.55 4.19 -29.59
N ALA A 435 7.68 4.72 -30.47
CA ALA A 435 6.32 5.11 -30.11
C ALA A 435 5.47 3.91 -29.64
N GLY A 436 5.55 2.78 -30.34
CA GLY A 436 4.87 1.54 -29.96
C GLY A 436 5.32 1.01 -28.61
N ALA A 437 6.65 0.95 -28.38
CA ALA A 437 7.22 0.53 -27.10
C ALA A 437 6.83 1.48 -25.95
N GLY A 438 6.78 2.79 -26.22
CA GLY A 438 6.29 3.78 -25.25
C GLY A 438 4.82 3.58 -24.88
N MET A 439 3.95 3.34 -25.86
CA MET A 439 2.53 3.08 -25.64
C MET A 439 2.29 1.80 -24.85
N VAL A 440 3.01 0.72 -25.17
CA VAL A 440 2.94 -0.54 -24.42
C VAL A 440 3.44 -0.35 -22.99
N SER A 441 4.56 0.36 -22.81
CA SER A 441 5.09 0.69 -21.48
C SER A 441 4.09 1.49 -20.64
N PHE A 442 3.34 2.43 -21.24
CA PHE A 442 2.27 3.15 -20.54
C PHE A 442 1.21 2.20 -19.97
N TRP A 443 0.69 1.28 -20.78
CA TRP A 443 -0.31 0.31 -20.33
C TRP A 443 0.24 -0.66 -19.28
N LEU A 444 1.47 -1.14 -19.46
CA LEU A 444 2.13 -1.99 -18.47
C LEU A 444 2.33 -1.25 -17.14
N THR A 445 2.71 0.02 -17.20
CA THR A 445 2.86 0.86 -16.01
C THR A 445 1.52 1.09 -15.32
N ALA A 446 0.42 1.28 -16.07
CA ALA A 446 -0.92 1.42 -15.51
C ALA A 446 -1.36 0.14 -14.76
N VAL A 447 -1.19 -1.04 -15.38
CA VAL A 447 -1.47 -2.33 -14.73
C VAL A 447 -0.59 -2.54 -13.51
N PHE A 448 0.69 -2.20 -13.61
CA PHE A 448 1.65 -2.28 -12.51
C PHE A 448 1.26 -1.35 -11.35
N MET A 449 0.80 -0.12 -11.63
CA MET A 449 0.35 0.82 -10.61
C MET A 449 -0.91 0.35 -9.90
N LEU A 450 -1.83 -0.35 -10.59
CA LEU A 450 -2.99 -0.98 -9.95
C LEU A 450 -2.56 -2.16 -9.06
N MET A 451 -1.58 -2.95 -9.50
CA MET A 451 -0.98 -4.01 -8.70
C MET A 451 -0.32 -3.47 -7.43
N LEU A 452 0.45 -2.38 -7.51
CA LEU A 452 0.99 -1.70 -6.32
C LEU A 452 -0.11 -1.05 -5.48
N GLY A 453 -1.15 -0.49 -6.12
CA GLY A 453 -2.31 0.09 -5.45
C GLY A 453 -3.02 -0.93 -4.55
N PHE A 454 -2.99 -2.21 -4.89
CA PHE A 454 -3.54 -3.27 -4.05
C PHE A 454 -2.83 -3.38 -2.69
N SER A 455 -1.49 -3.27 -2.62
CA SER A 455 -0.80 -3.41 -1.32
C SER A 455 -1.17 -2.27 -0.36
N TYR A 456 -1.25 -1.04 -0.88
CA TYR A 456 -1.68 0.14 -0.10
C TYR A 456 -3.17 0.07 0.26
N SER A 457 -4.04 -0.32 -0.68
CA SER A 457 -5.47 -0.53 -0.42
C SER A 457 -5.69 -1.57 0.68
N TYR A 458 -4.97 -2.70 0.60
CA TYR A 458 -5.01 -3.74 1.61
C TYR A 458 -4.50 -3.24 2.96
N PHE A 459 -3.35 -2.55 3.01
CA PHE A 459 -2.79 -2.03 4.25
C PHE A 459 -3.79 -1.16 5.03
N TRP A 460 -4.45 -0.22 4.36
CA TRP A 460 -5.46 0.66 4.98
C TRP A 460 -6.75 -0.07 5.33
N THR A 461 -7.18 -1.03 4.50
CA THR A 461 -8.38 -1.86 4.76
C THR A 461 -8.14 -2.81 5.94
N ALA A 462 -6.96 -3.41 6.02
CA ALA A 462 -6.54 -4.25 7.14
C ALA A 462 -6.44 -3.46 8.43
N SER A 463 -5.82 -2.28 8.39
CA SER A 463 -5.76 -1.36 9.54
C SER A 463 -7.18 -1.01 10.03
N SER A 464 -8.13 -0.81 9.11
CA SER A 464 -9.54 -0.55 9.43
C SER A 464 -10.19 -1.72 10.15
N MET A 465 -9.95 -2.96 9.71
CA MET A 465 -10.45 -4.15 10.42
C MET A 465 -9.77 -4.32 11.78
N ILE A 466 -8.45 -4.09 11.87
CA ILE A 466 -7.72 -4.16 13.14
C ILE A 466 -8.30 -3.16 14.13
N TYR A 467 -8.58 -1.93 13.71
CA TYR A 467 -9.24 -0.92 14.53
C TYR A 467 -10.61 -1.40 15.04
N LEU A 468 -11.47 -1.90 14.15
CA LEU A 468 -12.81 -2.39 14.53
C LEU A 468 -12.73 -3.59 15.50
N LEU A 469 -11.71 -4.44 15.39
CA LEU A 469 -11.46 -5.53 16.32
C LEU A 469 -10.93 -5.03 17.67
N MET A 470 -10.04 -4.05 17.66
CA MET A 470 -9.47 -3.45 18.88
C MET A 470 -10.53 -2.68 19.66
N ARG A 471 -11.34 -1.84 19.00
CA ARG A 471 -12.44 -1.11 19.66
C ARG A 471 -13.49 -2.05 20.23
N LYS A 472 -13.82 -3.15 19.53
CA LYS A 472 -14.74 -4.16 20.08
C LYS A 472 -14.19 -4.82 21.33
N LYS A 473 -12.87 -5.02 21.40
CA LYS A 473 -12.22 -5.66 22.53
C LYS A 473 -12.03 -4.72 23.72
N VAL A 474 -11.64 -3.47 23.47
CA VAL A 474 -11.26 -2.50 24.50
C VAL A 474 -12.47 -1.65 24.94
N ASP A 475 -13.26 -1.18 23.99
CA ASP A 475 -14.38 -0.25 24.24
C ASP A 475 -15.75 -0.95 24.21
N GLU A 476 -15.79 -2.27 23.99
CA GLU A 476 -17.02 -3.07 23.84
C GLU A 476 -17.99 -2.56 22.74
N THR A 477 -17.49 -1.72 21.83
CA THR A 477 -18.29 -1.12 20.74
C THR A 477 -18.45 -2.10 19.59
N GLU A 478 -19.68 -2.32 19.11
CA GLU A 478 -19.96 -3.27 18.04
C GLU A 478 -19.42 -2.81 16.69
N ILE A 479 -19.11 -3.75 15.78
CA ILE A 479 -18.37 -3.44 14.53
C ILE A 479 -19.20 -2.60 13.54
N ASP A 480 -20.52 -2.68 13.61
CA ASP A 480 -21.46 -1.97 12.74
C ASP A 480 -21.85 -0.58 13.26
N GLU A 481 -21.44 -0.22 14.47
CA GLU A 481 -21.68 1.11 15.07
C GLU A 481 -20.63 2.11 14.58
N ILE A 482 -20.87 2.74 13.43
CA ILE A 482 -19.96 3.75 12.87
C ILE A 482 -20.68 5.09 12.73
N HIS A 483 -19.94 6.17 12.86
CA HIS A 483 -20.40 7.51 12.57
C HIS A 483 -20.70 7.64 11.07
N ILE A 484 -21.92 8.04 10.74
CA ILE A 484 -22.37 8.30 9.36
C ILE A 484 -22.73 9.78 9.30
N ASP A 485 -22.03 10.54 8.45
CA ASP A 485 -22.36 11.94 8.21
C ASP A 485 -23.55 12.05 7.26
N ASP A 486 -24.33 13.14 7.37
CA ASP A 486 -25.42 13.45 6.44
C ASP A 486 -24.98 13.51 4.97
N ALA A 487 -23.68 13.73 4.72
CA ALA A 487 -23.07 13.74 3.38
C ALA A 487 -22.74 12.35 2.83
N ASP A 488 -22.76 11.29 3.67
CA ASP A 488 -22.62 9.91 3.23
C ASP A 488 -23.91 9.34 2.64
N PHE A 489 -25.04 10.01 2.88
CA PHE A 489 -26.23 9.78 2.08
C PHE A 489 -26.07 10.51 0.75
N GLU A 490 -25.83 9.77 -0.33
CA GLU A 490 -26.33 10.28 -1.60
C GLU A 490 -27.84 10.48 -1.40
N PRO A 491 -28.42 11.65 -1.71
CA PRO A 491 -29.83 11.68 -2.00
C PRO A 491 -29.96 10.79 -3.24
N GLN A 492 -30.24 9.50 -3.02
CA GLN A 492 -30.99 8.73 -3.98
C GLN A 492 -32.25 9.55 -4.15
N GLY A 493 -32.25 10.42 -5.17
CA GLY A 493 -33.39 11.24 -5.50
C GLY A 493 -34.55 10.27 -5.46
N ALA A 494 -35.46 10.48 -4.52
CA ALA A 494 -36.49 9.53 -4.20
C ALA A 494 -37.04 9.04 -5.53
N LYS A 495 -36.75 7.78 -5.88
CA LYS A 495 -37.62 7.06 -6.79
C LYS A 495 -38.87 6.87 -5.95
N VAL A 496 -39.63 7.95 -5.83
CA VAL A 496 -41.03 7.94 -5.47
C VAL A 496 -41.57 6.85 -6.39
N PRO A 497 -42.03 5.71 -5.85
CA PRO A 497 -42.78 4.77 -6.66
C PRO A 497 -43.83 5.61 -7.39
N PRO A 498 -44.04 5.45 -8.71
CA PRO A 498 -45.11 6.17 -9.38
C PRO A 498 -46.35 6.05 -8.49
N PRO A 499 -47.02 7.16 -8.15
CA PRO A 499 -48.07 7.14 -7.15
C PRO A 499 -49.03 6.03 -7.52
N SER A 500 -49.23 5.08 -6.60
CA SER A 500 -50.31 4.11 -6.72
C SER A 500 -51.56 4.91 -7.07
N PRO A 501 -52.32 4.53 -8.12
CA PRO A 501 -53.51 5.28 -8.49
C PRO A 501 -54.39 5.40 -7.24
N THR A 502 -54.58 6.64 -6.79
CA THR A 502 -55.50 6.96 -5.71
C THR A 502 -56.87 6.39 -6.10
N PRO A 503 -57.58 5.67 -5.20
CA PRO A 503 -58.93 5.26 -5.49
C PRO A 503 -59.75 6.51 -5.79
N ALA A 504 -60.46 6.50 -6.92
CA ALA A 504 -61.40 7.56 -7.25
C ALA A 504 -62.40 7.73 -6.09
N PRO A 505 -62.80 8.97 -5.75
CA PRO A 505 -63.70 9.21 -4.64
C PRO A 505 -65.04 8.50 -4.88
N GLU A 506 -65.53 7.81 -3.85
CA GLU A 506 -66.85 7.17 -3.84
C GLU A 506 -67.92 8.22 -4.14
N ALA A 507 -68.48 8.16 -5.35
CA ALA A 507 -69.73 8.82 -5.67
C ALA A 507 -70.84 8.07 -4.94
N VAL A 508 -71.37 8.68 -3.88
CA VAL A 508 -72.62 8.27 -3.24
C VAL A 508 -73.74 8.43 -4.26
N ASN A 509 -74.13 7.33 -4.91
CA ASN A 509 -75.37 7.24 -5.67
C ASN A 509 -76.34 6.34 -4.91
N SER A 510 -77.37 7.00 -4.39
CA SER A 510 -78.53 6.43 -3.72
C SER A 510 -79.48 5.69 -4.68
N ALA A 511 -79.82 4.45 -4.30
CA ALA A 511 -81.01 3.63 -4.62
C ALA A 511 -81.11 2.90 -5.99
N PRO A 512 -81.90 1.79 -6.10
CA PRO A 512 -82.18 0.72 -5.15
C PRO A 512 -81.76 -0.69 -5.67
N VAL A 513 -81.75 -1.65 -4.75
CA VAL A 513 -81.41 -3.07 -4.93
C VAL A 513 -82.28 -3.77 -5.99
N VAL A 514 -81.64 -4.40 -6.97
CA VAL A 514 -82.18 -5.54 -7.72
C VAL A 514 -81.19 -6.70 -7.57
N GLN A 515 -81.62 -7.76 -6.89
CA GLN A 515 -80.90 -9.01 -6.71
C GLN A 515 -80.59 -9.62 -8.10
N MET A 516 -79.30 -9.78 -8.41
CA MET A 516 -78.85 -10.68 -9.48
C MET A 516 -77.99 -11.78 -8.90
N VAL A 517 -78.28 -12.98 -9.40
CA VAL A 517 -77.87 -14.32 -8.97
C VAL A 517 -76.38 -14.57 -9.24
N ASP A 518 -75.73 -15.29 -8.33
CA ASP A 518 -74.29 -15.64 -8.38
C ASP A 518 -73.86 -16.32 -9.70
N PRO A 519 -72.68 -15.97 -10.26
CA PRO A 519 -72.11 -16.65 -11.41
C PRO A 519 -71.49 -18.02 -11.03
N PRO A 520 -71.56 -19.05 -11.90
CA PRO A 520 -71.20 -20.41 -11.53
C PRO A 520 -69.68 -20.65 -11.50
N THR A 521 -69.23 -21.32 -10.45
CA THR A 521 -67.92 -21.97 -10.33
C THR A 521 -67.70 -23.02 -11.42
N LEU A 522 -66.61 -22.90 -12.18
CA LEU A 522 -66.10 -23.96 -13.05
C LEU A 522 -65.49 -25.09 -12.19
N ARG A 523 -66.25 -26.16 -11.99
CA ARG A 523 -65.74 -27.46 -11.54
C ARG A 523 -65.34 -28.30 -12.75
N ALA A 524 -64.22 -29.01 -12.59
CA ALA A 524 -63.68 -29.96 -13.55
C ALA A 524 -64.69 -31.06 -13.92
N VAL A 525 -64.68 -31.45 -15.20
CA VAL A 525 -65.52 -32.51 -15.76
C VAL A 525 -64.74 -33.84 -15.74
N PRO A 526 -65.27 -34.91 -15.11
CA PRO A 526 -64.77 -36.28 -15.23
C PRO A 526 -65.26 -36.97 -16.53
N PRO A 527 -64.57 -38.03 -16.99
CA PRO A 527 -64.92 -38.74 -18.23
C PRO A 527 -66.20 -39.57 -18.10
N SER A 528 -66.97 -39.63 -19.18
CA SER A 528 -68.28 -40.28 -19.31
C SER A 528 -68.20 -41.78 -19.58
N ASP A 529 -68.95 -42.55 -18.79
CA ASP A 529 -69.27 -43.97 -19.00
C ASP A 529 -70.19 -44.20 -20.22
N ILE A 530 -69.78 -45.11 -21.10
CA ILE A 530 -70.62 -45.69 -22.17
C ILE A 530 -71.05 -47.10 -21.69
N LYS A 531 -72.36 -47.38 -21.72
CA LYS A 531 -72.93 -48.70 -21.38
C LYS A 531 -72.87 -49.71 -22.56
N PRO A 532 -72.97 -51.03 -22.29
CA PRO A 532 -72.38 -52.10 -23.11
C PRO A 532 -73.34 -52.79 -24.11
N ILE A 533 -72.78 -53.48 -25.12
CA ILE A 533 -73.46 -54.45 -26.00
C ILE A 533 -72.56 -55.70 -26.15
N ASP A 534 -73.21 -56.87 -26.21
CA ASP A 534 -72.82 -58.28 -25.94
C ASP A 534 -71.68 -58.98 -26.76
N PRO A 535 -71.21 -60.20 -26.36
CA PRO A 535 -69.94 -60.85 -26.79
C PRO A 535 -70.15 -61.98 -27.85
N PRO A 536 -69.18 -62.89 -28.11
CA PRO A 536 -67.82 -62.82 -28.69
C PRO A 536 -67.76 -63.52 -30.10
N PRO A 537 -66.60 -63.70 -30.77
CA PRO A 537 -65.84 -64.95 -30.59
C PRO A 537 -64.30 -64.83 -30.74
N THR A 538 -63.64 -65.87 -30.24
CA THR A 538 -62.20 -66.18 -30.27
C THR A 538 -61.66 -66.61 -31.64
N SER A 539 -60.44 -66.17 -31.99
CA SER A 539 -59.36 -66.85 -32.75
C SER A 539 -58.39 -65.76 -33.26
N SER A 540 -57.09 -65.91 -33.52
CA SER A 540 -56.04 -66.91 -33.32
C SER A 540 -54.73 -66.24 -33.76
N THR A 541 -53.60 -66.65 -33.18
CA THR A 541 -52.23 -66.67 -33.76
C THR A 541 -51.50 -65.36 -34.13
N ASP A 542 -50.41 -65.05 -33.41
CA ASP A 542 -48.99 -65.00 -33.86
C ASP A 542 -48.66 -64.67 -35.34
N PRO A 543 -47.40 -64.29 -35.70
CA PRO A 543 -46.35 -63.59 -34.95
C PRO A 543 -45.60 -62.53 -35.82
N LYS A 544 -44.56 -61.95 -35.20
CA LYS A 544 -43.19 -61.68 -35.72
C LYS A 544 -42.70 -60.22 -35.86
N PRO A 545 -41.43 -59.97 -35.43
CA PRO A 545 -40.75 -58.69 -35.47
C PRO A 545 -39.68 -58.60 -36.58
N SER A 546 -39.16 -57.40 -36.82
CA SER A 546 -37.82 -57.04 -37.33
C SER A 546 -37.87 -55.55 -37.70
N VAL A 547 -36.96 -54.65 -37.33
CA VAL A 547 -35.53 -54.68 -36.95
C VAL A 547 -35.30 -53.61 -35.87
#